data_AF-A0A951DXH9-F1
#
_entry.id   AF-A0A951DXH9-F1
#
_cell.length_a   1.000
_cell.length_b   1.000
_cell.length_c   1.000
_cell.angle_alpha   90.00
_cell.angle_beta   90.00
_cell.angle_gamma   90.00
#
_symmetry.space_group_name_H-M   'P 1'
#
loop_
_entity.id
_entity.type
_entity.pdbx_description
1 polymer ?
#
loop_
_entity_poly.entity_id
_entity_poly.type
_entity_poly.pdbx_seq_one_letter_code
_entity_poly.pdbx_strand_id
1 'polypeptide(L)' 'DANFVMTGNGAIVEAQGTAERKPFSEAEFLSLFGLAKHGIASLVELQKISVM' A
#
# COMPACT_ATOMS: atom_id res chain seq x y z
N ASP A 1 -8.40 -0.93 -9.47
CA ASP A 1 -8.13 -0.45 -8.11
C ASP A 1 -7.23 -1.46 -7.40
N ALA A 2 -6.52 -1.02 -6.36
CA ALA A 2 -5.66 -1.90 -5.57
C ALA A 2 -5.63 -1.46 -4.11
N ASN A 3 -5.72 -2.43 -3.21
CA ASN A 3 -5.62 -2.29 -1.77
C ASN A 3 -4.36 -3.01 -1.27
N PHE A 4 -3.68 -2.40 -0.31
CA PHE A 4 -2.45 -2.94 0.27
C PHE A 4 -2.50 -2.83 1.79
N VAL A 5 -2.24 -3.94 2.46
CA VAL A 5 -2.10 -4.02 3.92
C VAL A 5 -0.67 -4.43 4.24
N MET A 6 -0.01 -3.64 5.06
CA MET A 6 1.38 -3.87 5.44
C MET A 6 1.58 -3.66 6.94
N THR A 7 2.56 -4.35 7.49
CA THR A 7 3.00 -4.14 8.87
C THR A 7 3.81 -2.85 9.00
N GLY A 8 3.98 -2.34 10.23
CA GLY A 8 4.79 -1.14 10.49
C GLY A 8 6.29 -1.26 10.16
N ASN A 9 6.80 -2.49 10.00
CA ASN A 9 8.17 -2.75 9.53
C ASN A 9 8.25 -3.06 8.03
N GLY A 10 7.15 -2.90 7.29
CA GLY A 10 7.12 -2.98 5.83
C GLY A 10 6.90 -4.37 5.24
N ALA A 11 6.54 -5.38 6.04
CA ALA A 11 6.14 -6.69 5.52
C ALA A 11 4.74 -6.62 4.91
N ILE A 12 4.52 -7.32 3.80
CA ILE A 12 3.24 -7.37 3.10
C ILE A 12 2.34 -8.38 3.81
N VAL A 13 1.15 -7.93 4.21
CA VAL A 13 0.10 -8.79 4.78
C VAL A 13 -0.90 -9.16 3.69
N GLU A 14 -1.30 -8.18 2.89
CA GLU A 14 -2.25 -8.37 1.80
C GLU A 14 -1.93 -7.41 0.64
N ALA A 15 -2.05 -7.92 -0.58
CA ALA A 15 -2.05 -7.13 -1.79
C ALA A 15 -3.19 -7.65 -2.68
N GLN A 16 -4.20 -6.81 -2.89
CA GLN A 16 -5.38 -7.16 -3.68
C GLN A 16 -5.56 -6.11 -4.77
N GLY A 17 -5.60 -6.56 -6.02
CA GLY A 17 -5.87 -5.71 -7.18
C GLY A 17 -7.12 -6.19 -7.90
N THR A 18 -8.03 -5.27 -8.20
CA THR A 18 -9.20 -5.53 -9.04
C THR A 18 -9.09 -4.70 -10.31
N ALA A 19 -9.17 -5.36 -11.46
CA ALA A 19 -9.15 -4.72 -12.77
C ALA A 19 -10.57 -4.60 -13.31
N GLU A 20 -11.41 -3.75 -12.71
CA GLU A 20 -12.84 -3.65 -13.05
C GLU A 20 -13.11 -3.26 -14.51
N ARG A 21 -12.18 -2.54 -15.15
CA ARG A 21 -12.31 -2.11 -16.56
C ARG A 21 -11.17 -2.62 -17.42
N LYS A 22 -9.94 -2.25 -17.07
CA LYS A 22 -8.73 -2.60 -17.81
C LYS A 22 -7.76 -3.31 -16.88
N PRO A 23 -7.19 -4.47 -17.28
CA PRO A 23 -6.06 -5.07 -16.60
C PRO A 23 -4.91 -4.07 -16.48
N PHE A 24 -4.28 -4.04 -15.32
CA PHE A 24 -3.04 -3.28 -15.11
C PHE A 24 -1.85 -4.12 -15.61
N SER A 25 -0.89 -3.44 -16.22
CA SER A 25 0.45 -3.98 -16.44
C SER A 25 1.19 -4.14 -15.10
N GLU A 26 2.23 -4.96 -15.12
CA GLU A 26 3.11 -5.12 -13.96
C GLU A 26 3.70 -3.77 -13.50
N ALA A 27 4.12 -2.93 -14.45
CA ALA A 27 4.66 -1.60 -14.14
C ALA A 27 3.63 -0.69 -13.45
N GLU A 28 2.37 -0.71 -13.90
CA GLU A 28 1.30 0.05 -13.24
C GLU A 28 1.03 -0.47 -11.83
N PHE A 29 1.01 -1.79 -11.63
CA PHE A 29 0.85 -2.39 -10.30
C PHE A 29 1.99 -2.01 -9.35
N LEU A 30 3.24 -2.10 -9.81
CA LEU A 30 4.41 -1.73 -9.02
C LEU A 30 4.43 -0.24 -8.67
N SER A 31 3.94 0.62 -9.56
CA SER A 31 3.78 2.05 -9.30
C SER A 31 2.78 2.30 -8.15
N LEU A 32 1.61 1.66 -8.21
CA LEU A 32 0.61 1.72 -7.13
C LEU A 32 1.16 1.19 -5.81
N PHE A 33 1.90 0.07 -5.85
CA PHE A 33 2.53 -0.50 -4.68
C PHE A 33 3.59 0.43 -4.07
N GLY A 34 4.36 1.13 -4.90
CA GLY A 34 5.33 2.14 -4.46
C GLY A 34 4.67 3.32 -3.73
N LEU A 35 3.52 3.79 -4.24
CA LEU A 35 2.72 4.82 -3.58
C LEU A 35 2.17 4.32 -2.24
N ALA A 36 1.64 3.10 -2.19
CA ALA A 36 1.12 2.49 -0.98
C ALA A 36 2.19 2.37 0.12
N LYS A 37 3.40 1.94 -0.22
CA LYS A 37 4.53 1.87 0.73
C LYS A 37 4.83 3.22 1.38
N HIS A 38 4.87 4.30 0.59
CA HIS A 38 5.11 5.66 1.10
C HIS A 38 3.97 6.15 1.99
N GLY A 39 2.73 5.95 1.56
CA GLY A 39 1.55 6.34 2.33
C GLY A 39 1.48 5.61 3.67
N ILE A 40 1.67 4.29 3.67
CA ILE A 40 1.65 3.47 4.89
C ILE A 40 2.76 3.86 5.85
N ALA A 41 3.98 4.13 5.36
CA ALA A 41 5.07 4.60 6.22
C ALA A 41 4.70 5.91 6.94
N SER A 42 4.09 6.84 6.21
CA SER A 42 3.61 8.11 6.78
C SER A 42 2.52 7.89 7.83
N LEU A 43 1.56 7.01 7.55
CA LEU A 43 0.48 6.66 8.49
C LEU A 43 1.01 6.00 9.76
N VAL A 44 2.01 5.12 9.65
CA VAL A 44 2.65 4.46 10.80
C VAL A 44 3.31 5.49 11.72
N GLU A 45 4.00 6.50 11.17
CA GLU A 45 4.59 7.56 11.99
C GLU A 45 3.53 8.40 12.70
N LEU A 46 2.45 8.77 12.00
CA LEU A 46 1.33 9.51 12.62
C LEU A 46 0.64 8.70 13.72
N GLN A 47 0.47 7.39 13.53
CA GLN A 47 -0.11 6.50 14.53
C GLN A 47 0.76 6.43 15.80
N LYS A 48 2.10 6.36 15.66
CA LYS A 48 3.02 6.40 16.81
C LYS A 48 2.87 7.69 17.61
N ILE A 49 2.75 8.83 16.92
CA ILE A 49 2.57 10.14 17.56
C ILE A 49 1.22 10.23 18.28
N SER A 50 0.15 9.67 17.70
CA SER A 50 -1.21 9.77 18.26
C SER A 50 -1.45 8.87 19.48
N VAL A 51 -0.61 7.85 19.69
CA VAL A 51 -0.74 6.88 20.80
C VAL A 51 0.20 7.24 21.97
N MET A 52 1.12 8.19 21.77
CA MET A 52 1.94 8.79 22.83
C MET A 52 1.20 9.92 23.54
#